data_AF-A0A520AII8-F1
#
_entry.id   AF-A0A520AII8-F1
#
_cell.length_a   1.000
_cell.length_b   1.000
_cell.length_c   1.000
_cell.angle_alpha   90.00
_cell.angle_beta   90.00
_cell.angle_gamma   90.00
#
_symmetry.space_group_name_H-M   'P 1'
#
loop_
_entity.id
_entity.type
_entity.pdbx_description
1 polymer ?
#
loop_
_entity_poly.entity_id
_entity_poly.type
_entity_poly.pdbx_seq_one_letter_code
_entity_poly.pdbx_strand_id
1 'polypeptide(L)'
;MFASLSTRIAVISLIVVLALASLAGLLADASNQTSRSFGLVTHSAEIIETAEEALGDLRDAESGQRGFVLTRNPAYARSFAERIASSTRQIERVVALTIDNPLQHRRAREISKLIADRGVSLRQPLDLGRGGNFAAATAVIASGRGRELTDAITVRAQAFLEEERVLQTTRAEAANTRLAKGKWLALIGASVVAMLVAISFALLVRGIRRPLGTIMQAMT
;
A
#
# COMPACT_ATOMS: atom_id res chain seq x y z
N MET A 1 16.58 -56.43 17.91
CA MET A 1 17.55 -55.34 18.19
C MET A 1 16.81 -54.20 18.88
N PHE A 2 16.92 -54.09 20.21
CA PHE A 2 16.35 -52.94 20.94
C PHE A 2 17.25 -51.74 20.70
N ALA A 3 16.80 -50.76 19.90
CA ALA A 3 17.47 -49.46 19.85
C ALA A 3 17.56 -48.91 21.28
N SER A 4 18.78 -48.59 21.73
CA SER A 4 19.05 -48.10 23.07
C SER A 4 18.22 -46.85 23.35
N LEU A 5 17.90 -46.61 24.62
CA LEU A 5 17.13 -45.45 25.06
C LEU A 5 17.70 -44.13 24.48
N SER A 6 19.03 -44.05 24.39
CA SER A 6 19.76 -42.93 23.77
C SER A 6 19.44 -42.71 22.29
N THR A 7 19.38 -43.77 21.47
CA THR A 7 19.04 -43.64 20.04
C THR A 7 17.62 -43.12 19.84
N ARG A 8 16.66 -43.56 20.67
CA ARG A 8 15.26 -43.09 20.60
C ARG A 8 15.15 -41.62 20.96
N ILE A 9 15.86 -41.19 21.99
CA ILE A 9 15.91 -39.77 22.40
C ILE A 9 16.53 -38.93 21.30
N ALA A 10 17.66 -39.34 20.74
CA ALA A 10 18.34 -38.62 19.66
C ALA A 10 17.45 -38.44 18.43
N VAL A 11 16.71 -39.48 18.02
CA VAL A 11 15.76 -39.41 16.90
C VAL A 11 14.62 -38.44 17.19
N ILE A 12 14.01 -38.47 18.40
CA ILE A 12 12.93 -37.55 18.76
C ILE A 12 13.44 -36.10 18.83
N SER A 13 14.60 -35.87 19.44
CA SER A 13 15.23 -34.54 19.48
C SER A 13 15.52 -34.01 18.08
N LEU A 14 16.01 -34.85 17.16
CA LEU A 14 16.20 -34.47 15.77
C LEU A 14 14.88 -34.12 15.09
N ILE A 15 13.82 -34.91 15.29
CA ILE A 15 12.47 -34.62 14.77
C ILE A 15 11.95 -33.27 15.29
N VAL A 16 12.13 -32.98 16.58
CA VAL A 16 11.72 -31.70 17.17
C VAL A 16 12.51 -30.53 16.55
N VAL A 17 13.82 -30.67 16.38
CA VAL A 17 14.66 -29.64 15.74
C VAL A 17 14.24 -29.41 14.29
N LEU A 18 13.99 -30.47 13.52
CA LEU A 18 13.51 -30.37 12.14
C LEU A 18 12.10 -29.75 12.07
N ALA A 19 11.20 -30.12 12.98
CA ALA A 19 9.86 -29.53 13.08
C ALA A 19 9.93 -28.02 13.40
N LEU A 20 10.81 -27.63 14.32
CA LEU A 20 11.08 -26.23 14.66
C LEU A 20 11.64 -25.46 13.46
N ALA A 21 12.65 -26.00 12.78
CA ALA A 21 13.25 -25.38 11.61
C ALA A 21 12.22 -25.22 10.46
N SER A 22 11.41 -26.25 10.23
CA SER A 22 10.33 -26.20 9.23
C SER A 22 9.27 -25.16 9.60
N LEU A 23 8.84 -25.10 10.87
CA LEU A 23 7.88 -24.11 11.33
C LEU A 23 8.43 -22.69 11.19
N ALA A 24 9.70 -22.46 11.57
CA ALA A 24 10.37 -21.18 11.42
C ALA A 24 10.43 -20.74 9.95
N GLY A 25 10.78 -21.65 9.03
CA GLY A 25 10.79 -21.38 7.59
C GLY A 25 9.42 -21.01 7.04
N LEU A 26 8.37 -21.75 7.43
CA LEU A 26 7.00 -21.47 7.03
C LEU A 26 6.48 -20.13 7.57
N LEU A 27 6.83 -19.77 8.81
CA LEU A 27 6.47 -18.48 9.39
C LEU A 27 7.22 -17.31 8.74
N ALA A 28 8.49 -17.50 8.40
CA ALA A 28 9.27 -16.51 7.67
C ALA A 28 8.70 -16.25 6.28
N ASP A 29 8.33 -17.31 5.54
CA ASP A 29 7.68 -17.18 4.23
C ASP A 29 6.31 -16.49 4.35
N ALA A 30 5.48 -16.92 5.29
CA ALA A 30 4.18 -16.28 5.56
C ALA A 30 4.33 -14.79 5.89
N SER A 31 5.32 -14.43 6.72
CA SER A 31 5.64 -13.04 7.06
C SER A 31 6.06 -12.24 5.82
N ASN A 32 6.93 -12.79 4.98
CA ASN A 32 7.36 -12.13 3.74
C ASN A 32 6.20 -11.90 2.77
N GLN A 33 5.31 -12.89 2.62
CA GLN A 33 4.12 -12.76 1.77
C GLN A 33 3.16 -11.69 2.27
N THR A 34 2.95 -11.62 3.59
CA THR A 34 2.17 -10.56 4.24
C THR A 34 2.78 -9.19 3.97
N SER A 35 4.08 -9.01 4.20
CA SER A 35 4.76 -7.73 4.00
C SER A 35 4.64 -7.24 2.55
N ARG A 36 4.78 -8.15 1.58
CA ARG A 36 4.55 -7.84 0.16
C ARG A 36 3.11 -7.39 -0.12
N SER A 37 2.12 -8.05 0.50
CA SER A 37 0.72 -7.66 0.35
C SER A 37 0.43 -6.28 0.90
N PHE A 38 0.98 -5.92 2.07
CA PHE A 38 0.86 -4.56 2.61
C PHE A 38 1.57 -3.53 1.73
N GLY A 39 2.73 -3.87 1.16
CA GLY A 39 3.41 -3.00 0.19
C GLY A 39 2.52 -2.59 -0.99
N LEU A 40 1.71 -3.52 -1.51
CA LEU A 40 0.75 -3.21 -2.59
C LEU A 40 -0.40 -2.30 -2.14
N VAL A 41 -0.83 -2.40 -0.88
CA VAL A 41 -1.85 -1.50 -0.30
C VAL A 41 -1.30 -0.08 -0.15
N THR A 42 -0.06 0.04 0.34
CA THR A 42 0.64 1.31 0.46
C THR A 42 0.89 1.94 -0.92
N HIS A 43 1.25 1.13 -1.93
CA HIS A 43 1.42 1.60 -3.31
C HIS A 43 0.14 2.22 -3.87
N SER A 44 -1.02 1.57 -3.69
CA SER A 44 -2.31 2.16 -4.07
C SER A 44 -2.63 3.44 -3.31
N ALA A 45 -2.30 3.49 -2.01
CA ALA A 45 -2.49 4.69 -1.20
C ALA A 45 -1.67 5.87 -1.74
N GLU A 46 -0.40 5.62 -2.08
CA GLU A 46 0.50 6.63 -2.67
C GLU A 46 -0.03 7.16 -4.00
N ILE A 47 -0.56 6.28 -4.87
CA ILE A 47 -1.19 6.68 -6.14
C ILE A 47 -2.39 7.61 -5.89
N ILE A 48 -3.28 7.25 -4.96
CA ILE A 48 -4.48 8.02 -4.62
C ILE A 48 -4.09 9.40 -4.07
N GLU A 49 -3.22 9.43 -3.07
CA GLU A 49 -2.76 10.66 -2.42
C GLU A 49 -2.10 11.61 -3.43
N THR A 50 -1.15 11.09 -4.22
CA THR A 50 -0.44 11.88 -5.24
C THR A 50 -1.40 12.43 -6.31
N ALA A 51 -2.40 11.65 -6.73
CA ALA A 51 -3.41 12.11 -7.68
C ALA A 51 -4.32 13.18 -7.08
N GLU A 52 -4.73 13.05 -5.83
CA GLU A 52 -5.53 14.06 -5.13
C GLU A 52 -4.77 15.36 -4.92
N GLU A 53 -3.48 15.30 -4.57
CA GLU A 53 -2.58 16.47 -4.51
C GLU A 53 -2.49 17.18 -5.87
N ALA A 54 -2.28 16.42 -6.96
CA ALA A 54 -2.21 16.98 -8.30
C ALA A 54 -3.48 17.77 -8.67
N LEU A 55 -4.65 17.22 -8.35
CA LEU A 55 -5.95 17.86 -8.61
C LEU A 55 -6.21 19.04 -7.66
N GLY A 56 -5.78 18.94 -6.40
CA GLY A 56 -5.86 20.02 -5.41
C GLY A 56 -5.06 21.24 -5.86
N ASP A 57 -3.82 21.05 -6.27
CA ASP A 57 -2.96 22.13 -6.77
C ASP A 57 -3.53 22.81 -8.02
N LEU A 58 -4.10 22.04 -8.94
CA LEU A 58 -4.77 22.61 -10.11
C LEU A 58 -5.98 23.47 -9.72
N ARG A 59 -6.80 22.99 -8.79
CA ARG A 59 -7.97 23.73 -8.28
C ARG A 59 -7.55 25.02 -7.58
N ASP A 60 -6.49 24.97 -6.78
CA ASP A 60 -6.00 26.14 -6.08
C ASP A 60 -5.39 27.17 -7.03
N ALA A 61 -4.72 26.73 -8.11
CA ALA A 61 -4.28 27.62 -9.19
C ALA A 61 -5.46 28.28 -9.90
N GLU A 62 -6.52 27.52 -10.24
CA GLU A 62 -7.75 28.06 -10.82
C GLU A 62 -8.42 29.08 -9.87
N SER A 63 -8.55 28.73 -8.59
CA SER A 63 -9.15 29.59 -7.56
C SER A 63 -8.38 30.90 -7.42
N GLY A 64 -7.05 30.83 -7.33
CA GLY A 64 -6.18 32.00 -7.25
C GLY A 64 -6.26 32.89 -8.49
N GLN A 65 -6.30 32.29 -9.69
CA GLN A 65 -6.50 33.02 -10.95
C GLN A 65 -7.83 33.77 -10.95
N ARG A 66 -8.93 33.09 -10.59
CA ARG A 66 -10.27 33.69 -10.57
C ARG A 66 -10.38 34.78 -9.50
N GLY A 67 -9.80 34.54 -8.33
CA GLY A 67 -9.72 35.53 -7.24
C GLY A 67 -8.98 36.80 -7.68
N PHE A 68 -7.87 36.65 -8.40
CA PHE A 68 -7.15 37.80 -8.96
C PHE A 68 -7.97 38.56 -10.01
N VAL A 69 -8.61 37.87 -10.96
CA VAL A 69 -9.41 38.53 -12.00
C VAL A 69 -10.63 39.25 -11.41
N LEU A 70 -11.26 38.66 -10.39
CA LEU A 70 -12.43 39.22 -9.72
C LEU A 70 -12.07 40.43 -8.83
N THR A 71 -11.02 40.33 -8.02
CA THR A 71 -10.66 41.34 -7.01
C THR A 71 -9.64 42.36 -7.50
N ARG A 72 -8.97 42.06 -8.62
CA ARG A 72 -7.79 42.79 -9.14
C ARG A 72 -6.60 42.83 -8.18
N ASN A 73 -6.63 42.05 -7.10
CA ASN A 73 -5.55 41.99 -6.12
C ASN A 73 -4.54 40.87 -6.50
N PRO A 74 -3.30 41.21 -6.87
CA PRO A 74 -2.29 40.23 -7.30
C PRO A 74 -1.96 39.17 -6.25
N ALA A 75 -2.25 39.41 -4.96
CA ALA A 75 -2.01 38.46 -3.89
C ALA A 75 -2.70 37.10 -4.11
N TYR A 76 -3.88 37.08 -4.75
CA TYR A 76 -4.61 35.84 -5.04
C TYR A 76 -3.88 34.93 -6.04
N ALA A 77 -3.08 35.48 -6.95
CA ALA A 77 -2.37 34.72 -7.98
C ALA A 77 -0.89 34.46 -7.65
N ARG A 78 -0.45 34.71 -6.41
CA ARG A 78 0.97 34.62 -6.02
C ARG A 78 1.54 33.21 -6.18
N SER A 79 0.79 32.18 -5.79
CA SER A 79 1.20 30.76 -5.86
C SER A 79 0.80 30.07 -7.17
N PHE A 80 0.26 30.81 -8.16
CA PHE A 80 -0.25 30.21 -9.39
C PHE A 80 0.80 29.36 -10.13
N ALA A 81 1.99 29.91 -10.35
CA ALA A 81 3.03 29.22 -11.12
C ALA A 81 3.55 27.98 -10.39
N GLU A 82 3.72 28.09 -9.07
CA GLU A 82 4.14 26.99 -8.20
C GLU A 82 3.12 25.84 -8.22
N ARG A 83 1.84 26.15 -8.06
CA ARG A 83 0.75 25.17 -8.05
C ARG A 83 0.55 24.48 -9.38
N ILE A 84 0.63 25.21 -10.50
CA ILE A 84 0.62 24.57 -11.83
C ILE A 84 1.81 23.61 -11.98
N ALA A 85 3.02 24.04 -11.59
CA ALA A 85 4.20 23.18 -11.68
C ALA A 85 4.10 21.96 -10.76
N SER A 86 3.57 22.13 -9.55
CA SER A 86 3.33 21.04 -8.60
C SER A 86 2.31 20.05 -9.14
N SER A 87 1.15 20.52 -9.60
CA SER A 87 0.11 19.70 -10.23
C SER A 87 0.66 18.86 -11.39
N THR A 88 1.44 19.46 -12.28
CA THR A 88 2.08 18.74 -13.40
C THR A 88 3.09 17.70 -12.92
N ARG A 89 3.94 18.01 -11.92
CA ARG A 89 4.89 17.01 -11.38
C ARG A 89 4.18 15.83 -10.72
N GLN A 90 3.13 16.10 -9.95
CA GLN A 90 2.41 15.07 -9.21
C GLN A 90 1.67 14.13 -10.17
N ILE A 91 1.01 14.65 -11.21
CA ILE A 91 0.34 13.76 -12.18
C ILE A 91 1.34 12.92 -13.00
N GLU A 92 2.53 13.46 -13.31
CA GLU A 92 3.59 12.66 -13.93
C GLU A 92 4.13 11.57 -12.99
N ARG A 93 4.20 11.84 -11.68
CA ARG A 93 4.51 10.80 -10.69
C ARG A 93 3.44 9.71 -10.67
N VAL A 94 2.16 10.05 -10.75
CA VAL A 94 1.06 9.06 -10.88
C VAL A 94 1.22 8.22 -12.14
N VAL A 95 1.61 8.82 -13.27
CA VAL A 95 1.90 8.09 -14.50
C VAL A 95 3.03 7.07 -14.29
N ALA A 96 4.10 7.45 -13.57
CA ALA A 96 5.21 6.54 -13.26
C ALA A 96 4.80 5.42 -12.28
N LEU A 97 4.02 5.73 -11.25
CA LEU A 97 3.57 4.76 -10.24
C LEU A 97 2.62 3.70 -10.80
N THR A 98 1.96 3.98 -11.92
CA THR A 98 0.95 3.09 -12.54
C THR A 98 1.49 2.20 -13.66
N ILE A 99 2.81 2.18 -13.90
CA ILE A 99 3.45 1.39 -14.99
C ILE A 99 3.08 -0.10 -14.94
N ASP A 100 2.89 -0.65 -13.74
CA ASP A 100 2.51 -2.05 -13.50
C ASP A 100 1.04 -2.35 -13.87
N ASN A 101 0.22 -1.33 -14.09
CA ASN A 101 -1.19 -1.46 -14.47
C ASN A 101 -1.47 -0.68 -15.77
N PRO A 102 -1.43 -1.35 -16.95
CA PRO A 102 -1.58 -0.69 -18.25
C PRO A 102 -2.86 0.15 -18.41
N LEU A 103 -3.96 -0.27 -17.78
CA LEU A 103 -5.23 0.46 -17.82
C LEU A 103 -5.14 1.75 -17.02
N GLN A 104 -4.63 1.69 -15.78
CA GLN A 104 -4.45 2.88 -14.94
C GLN A 104 -3.39 3.82 -15.50
N HIS A 105 -2.30 3.28 -16.04
CA HIS A 105 -1.27 4.08 -16.71
C HIS A 105 -1.84 4.89 -17.87
N ARG A 106 -2.70 4.27 -18.70
CA ARG A 106 -3.37 4.98 -19.79
C ARG A 106 -4.26 6.10 -19.26
N ARG A 107 -5.09 5.83 -18.24
CA ARG A 107 -5.96 6.83 -17.60
C ARG A 107 -5.16 7.99 -17.00
N ALA A 108 -4.06 7.70 -16.29
CA ALA A 108 -3.17 8.70 -15.72
C ALA A 108 -2.57 9.61 -16.79
N ARG A 109 -2.14 9.07 -17.94
CA ARG A 109 -1.62 9.88 -19.06
C ARG A 109 -2.70 10.76 -19.69
N GLU A 110 -3.92 10.26 -19.82
CA GLU A 110 -5.06 11.08 -20.29
C GLU A 110 -5.33 12.25 -19.36
N ILE A 111 -5.32 12.01 -18.04
CA ILE A 111 -5.48 13.06 -17.02
C ILE A 111 -4.30 14.04 -17.10
N SER A 112 -3.05 13.58 -17.20
CA SER A 112 -1.88 14.45 -17.35
C SER A 112 -2.02 15.41 -18.52
N LYS A 113 -2.43 14.91 -19.69
CA LYS A 113 -2.67 15.75 -20.87
C LYS A 113 -3.76 16.80 -20.60
N LEU A 114 -4.87 16.42 -19.98
CA LEU A 114 -5.95 17.36 -19.65
C LEU A 114 -5.49 18.41 -18.63
N ILE A 115 -4.69 18.04 -17.63
CA ILE A 115 -4.09 18.98 -16.66
C ILE A 115 -3.16 19.96 -17.37
N ALA A 116 -2.33 19.50 -18.31
CA ALA A 116 -1.46 20.37 -19.11
C ALA A 116 -2.28 21.37 -19.95
N ASP A 117 -3.31 20.89 -20.66
CA ASP A 117 -4.22 21.73 -21.44
C ASP A 117 -4.94 22.75 -20.55
N ARG A 118 -5.37 22.33 -19.35
CA ARG A 118 -5.98 23.24 -18.36
C ARG A 118 -5.00 24.28 -17.86
N GLY A 119 -3.76 23.89 -17.55
CA GLY A 119 -2.71 24.82 -17.14
C GLY A 119 -2.44 25.91 -18.18
N VAL A 120 -2.44 25.57 -19.47
CA VAL A 120 -2.35 26.56 -20.56
C VAL A 120 -3.58 27.48 -20.57
N SER A 121 -4.78 26.91 -20.47
CA SER A 121 -6.03 27.68 -20.47
C SER A 121 -6.14 28.68 -19.30
N LEU A 122 -5.50 28.39 -18.15
CA LEU A 122 -5.50 29.25 -16.98
C LEU A 122 -4.50 30.42 -17.09
N ARG A 123 -3.43 30.28 -17.89
CA ARG A 123 -2.43 31.34 -18.06
C ARG A 123 -2.97 32.53 -18.84
N GLN A 124 -3.72 32.30 -19.91
CA GLN A 124 -4.24 33.38 -20.76
C GLN A 124 -5.05 34.45 -19.99
N PRO A 125 -6.09 34.10 -19.20
CA PRO A 125 -6.83 35.11 -18.43
C PRO A 125 -6.00 35.73 -17.32
N LEU A 126 -5.04 35.00 -16.75
CA LEU A 126 -4.11 35.54 -15.74
C LEU A 126 -3.22 36.64 -16.34
N ASP A 127 -2.63 36.40 -17.51
CA ASP A 127 -1.74 37.35 -18.17
C ASP A 127 -2.50 38.60 -18.67
N LEU A 128 -3.73 38.42 -19.17
CA LEU A 128 -4.63 39.54 -19.48
C LEU A 128 -4.92 40.41 -18.25
N GLY A 129 -5.21 39.78 -17.10
CA GLY A 129 -5.43 40.49 -15.84
C GLY A 129 -4.17 41.22 -15.35
N ARG A 130 -2.98 40.61 -15.48
CA ARG A 130 -1.69 41.24 -15.15
C ARG A 130 -1.37 42.44 -16.04
N GLY A 131 -1.77 42.39 -17.31
CA GLY A 131 -1.71 43.50 -18.24
C GLY A 131 -2.80 44.58 -18.03
N GLY A 132 -3.64 44.45 -17.00
CA GLY A 132 -4.71 45.38 -16.68
C GLY A 132 -6.01 45.20 -17.48
N ASN A 133 -6.05 44.25 -18.42
CA ASN A 133 -7.22 43.98 -19.26
C ASN A 133 -8.16 42.95 -18.61
N PHE A 134 -8.74 43.32 -17.47
CA PHE A 134 -9.65 42.45 -16.71
C PHE A 134 -10.94 42.10 -17.46
N ALA A 135 -11.41 42.99 -18.33
CA ALA A 135 -12.59 42.73 -19.17
C ALA A 135 -12.33 41.56 -20.13
N ALA A 136 -11.19 41.56 -20.84
CA ALA A 136 -10.80 40.46 -21.70
C ALA A 136 -10.53 39.17 -20.90
N ALA A 137 -9.89 39.28 -19.73
CA ALA A 137 -9.68 38.12 -18.85
C ALA A 137 -11.01 37.46 -18.45
N THR A 138 -12.02 38.28 -18.10
CA THR A 138 -13.36 37.80 -17.74
C THR A 138 -14.06 37.16 -18.93
N ALA A 139 -13.96 37.75 -20.13
CA ALA A 139 -14.54 37.17 -21.34
C ALA A 139 -13.95 35.80 -21.69
N VAL A 140 -12.63 35.63 -21.51
CA VAL A 140 -11.97 34.32 -21.70
C VAL A 140 -12.47 33.28 -20.69
N ILE A 141 -12.62 33.65 -19.41
CA ILE A 141 -13.15 32.74 -18.40
C ILE A 141 -14.62 32.37 -18.72
N ALA A 142 -15.41 33.36 -19.15
CA ALA A 142 -16.82 33.19 -19.48
C ALA A 142 -17.05 32.37 -20.77
N SER A 143 -16.03 32.15 -21.60
CA SER A 143 -16.11 31.36 -22.84
C SER A 143 -16.48 29.89 -22.64
N GLY A 144 -16.42 29.37 -21.41
CA GLY A 144 -16.80 27.98 -21.10
C GLY A 144 -15.70 26.94 -21.33
N ARG A 145 -14.68 27.22 -22.14
CA ARG A 145 -13.57 26.28 -22.41
C ARG A 145 -12.90 25.74 -21.14
N GLY A 146 -12.69 26.61 -20.15
CA GLY A 146 -12.09 26.20 -18.88
C GLY A 146 -12.97 25.23 -18.10
N ARG A 147 -14.30 25.40 -18.18
CA ARG A 147 -15.28 24.53 -17.53
C ARG A 147 -15.29 23.14 -18.18
N GLU A 148 -15.31 23.07 -19.51
CA GLU A 148 -15.28 21.80 -20.24
C GLU A 148 -14.05 20.95 -19.87
N LEU A 149 -12.88 21.59 -19.77
CA LEU A 149 -11.65 20.92 -19.32
C LEU A 149 -11.74 20.47 -17.86
N THR A 150 -12.23 21.32 -16.96
CA THR A 150 -12.41 20.94 -15.54
C THR A 150 -13.40 19.79 -15.38
N ASP A 151 -14.50 19.77 -16.13
CA ASP A 151 -15.49 18.70 -16.11
C ASP A 151 -14.87 17.39 -16.63
N ALA A 152 -14.14 17.44 -17.75
CA ALA A 152 -13.43 16.29 -18.30
C ALA A 152 -12.38 15.73 -17.31
N ILE A 153 -11.57 16.59 -16.68
CA ILE A 153 -10.61 16.18 -15.64
C ILE A 153 -11.34 15.53 -14.49
N THR A 154 -12.41 16.13 -14.00
CA THR A 154 -13.17 15.64 -12.84
C THR A 154 -13.72 14.24 -13.09
N VAL A 155 -14.38 14.02 -14.23
CA VAL A 155 -14.94 12.71 -14.58
C VAL A 155 -13.85 11.65 -14.71
N ARG A 156 -12.74 11.95 -15.40
CA ARG A 156 -11.64 11.00 -15.60
C ARG A 156 -10.91 10.69 -14.29
N ALA A 157 -10.67 11.71 -13.47
CA ALA A 157 -10.05 11.57 -12.17
C ALA A 157 -10.91 10.74 -11.21
N GLN A 158 -12.22 10.98 -11.16
CA GLN A 158 -13.14 10.19 -10.33
C GLN A 158 -13.11 8.71 -10.74
N ALA A 159 -13.22 8.41 -12.03
CA ALA A 159 -13.15 7.03 -12.52
C ALA A 159 -11.79 6.36 -12.25
N PHE A 160 -10.69 7.12 -12.29
CA PHE A 160 -9.35 6.65 -11.94
C PHE A 160 -9.22 6.34 -10.44
N LEU A 161 -9.62 7.29 -9.59
CA LEU A 161 -9.51 7.19 -8.13
C LEU A 161 -10.43 6.10 -7.56
N GLU A 162 -11.64 5.95 -8.10
CA GLU A 162 -12.57 4.90 -7.66
C GLU A 162 -11.99 3.51 -7.92
N GLU A 163 -11.45 3.28 -9.12
CA GLU A 163 -10.79 2.01 -9.45
C GLU A 163 -9.59 1.75 -8.53
N GLU A 164 -8.78 2.77 -8.24
CA GLU A 164 -7.62 2.60 -7.35
C GLU A 164 -8.04 2.33 -5.89
N ARG A 165 -9.14 2.93 -5.42
CA ARG A 165 -9.73 2.65 -4.10
C ARG A 165 -10.25 1.21 -4.04
N VAL A 166 -10.90 0.71 -5.09
CA VAL A 166 -11.34 -0.69 -5.19
C VAL A 166 -10.14 -1.65 -5.18
N LEU A 167 -9.06 -1.33 -5.89
CA LEU A 167 -7.83 -2.12 -5.87
C LEU A 167 -7.20 -2.13 -4.47
N GLN A 168 -7.15 -0.96 -3.81
CA GLN A 168 -6.61 -0.83 -2.47
C GLN A 168 -7.38 -1.67 -1.45
N THR A 169 -8.72 -1.61 -1.45
CA THR A 169 -9.57 -2.39 -0.53
C THR A 169 -9.40 -3.89 -0.77
N THR A 170 -9.42 -4.32 -2.04
CA THR A 170 -9.19 -5.72 -2.42
C THR A 170 -7.82 -6.22 -1.94
N ARG A 171 -6.77 -5.41 -2.11
CA ARG A 171 -5.40 -5.73 -1.65
C ARG A 171 -5.33 -5.80 -0.13
N ALA A 172 -6.04 -4.91 0.58
CA ALA A 172 -6.07 -4.88 2.04
C ALA A 172 -6.79 -6.12 2.62
N GLU A 173 -7.91 -6.53 2.04
CA GLU A 173 -8.63 -7.75 2.42
C GLU A 173 -7.76 -9.01 2.20
N ALA A 174 -7.06 -9.07 1.06
CA ALA A 174 -6.12 -10.15 0.76
C ALA A 174 -4.96 -10.19 1.77
N ALA A 175 -4.39 -9.04 2.13
CA ALA A 175 -3.32 -8.93 3.13
C ALA A 175 -3.79 -9.40 4.51
N ASN A 176 -4.98 -8.98 4.94
CA ASN A 176 -5.59 -9.38 6.22
C ASN A 176 -5.89 -10.88 6.27
N THR A 177 -6.37 -11.45 5.17
CA THR A 177 -6.62 -12.89 5.08
C THR A 177 -5.31 -13.70 5.19
N ARG A 178 -4.23 -13.23 4.57
CA ARG A 178 -2.89 -13.85 4.67
C ARG A 178 -2.34 -13.77 6.10
N LEU A 179 -2.48 -12.61 6.75
CA LEU A 179 -2.14 -12.44 8.16
C LEU A 179 -2.87 -13.45 9.05
N ALA A 180 -4.19 -13.60 8.86
CA ALA A 180 -4.99 -14.53 9.65
C ALA A 180 -4.52 -15.99 9.46
N LYS A 181 -4.24 -16.40 8.22
CA LYS A 181 -3.68 -17.73 7.92
C LYS A 181 -2.32 -17.94 8.58
N GLY A 182 -1.42 -16.95 8.53
CA GLY A 182 -0.12 -17.00 9.20
C GLY A 182 -0.25 -17.15 10.73
N LYS A 183 -1.20 -16.44 11.35
CA LYS A 183 -1.50 -16.58 12.79
C LYS A 183 -1.99 -17.99 13.14
N TRP A 184 -2.92 -18.56 12.36
CA TRP A 184 -3.39 -19.93 12.58
C TRP A 184 -2.28 -20.96 12.39
N LEU A 185 -1.43 -20.78 11.38
CA LEU A 185 -0.26 -21.63 11.16
C LEU A 185 0.71 -21.58 12.36
N ALA A 186 0.95 -20.40 12.92
CA ALA A 186 1.77 -20.22 14.12
C ALA A 186 1.16 -20.94 15.33
N LEU A 187 -0.13 -20.77 15.58
CA LEU A 187 -0.83 -21.39 16.73
C LEU A 187 -0.84 -22.92 16.63
N ILE A 188 -1.21 -23.46 15.47
CA ILE A 188 -1.27 -24.92 15.25
C ILE A 188 0.15 -25.50 15.28
N GLY A 189 1.10 -24.87 14.57
CA GLY A 189 2.49 -25.31 14.53
C GLY A 189 3.15 -25.31 15.92
N ALA A 190 2.97 -24.24 16.70
CA ALA A 190 3.47 -24.15 18.06
C ALA A 190 2.83 -25.21 18.97
N SER A 191 1.53 -25.49 18.81
CA SER A 191 0.83 -26.54 19.56
C SER A 191 1.39 -27.93 19.25
N VAL A 192 1.65 -28.23 17.97
CA VAL A 192 2.27 -29.50 17.54
C VAL A 192 3.67 -29.65 18.11
N VAL A 193 4.50 -28.61 18.02
CA VAL A 193 5.86 -28.61 18.59
C VAL A 193 5.81 -28.79 20.11
N ALA A 194 4.94 -28.06 20.81
CA ALA A 194 4.76 -28.19 22.26
C ALA A 194 4.35 -29.63 22.66
N MET A 195 3.46 -30.25 21.89
CA MET A 195 3.05 -31.63 22.10
C MET A 195 4.21 -32.61 21.88
N LEU A 196 5.04 -32.44 20.84
CA LEU A 196 6.23 -33.27 20.60
C LEU A 196 7.25 -33.15 21.74
N VAL A 197 7.48 -31.93 22.24
CA VAL A 197 8.36 -31.67 23.38
C VAL A 197 7.82 -32.34 24.65
N ALA A 198 6.51 -32.22 24.92
CA ALA A 198 5.87 -32.85 26.07
C ALA A 198 5.95 -34.38 26.02
N ILE A 199 5.73 -34.98 24.85
CA ILE A 199 5.88 -36.44 24.62
C ILE A 199 7.34 -36.87 24.86
N SER A 200 8.29 -36.14 24.29
CA SER A 200 9.72 -36.39 24.49
C SER A 200 10.11 -36.37 25.97
N PHE A 201 9.66 -35.34 26.70
CA PHE A 201 9.88 -35.20 28.14
C PHE A 201 9.25 -36.34 28.95
N ALA A 202 8.00 -36.72 28.64
CA ALA A 202 7.32 -37.81 29.33
C ALA A 202 8.02 -39.17 29.12
N LEU A 203 8.58 -39.42 27.93
CA LEU A 203 9.35 -40.62 27.63
C LEU A 203 10.69 -40.65 28.37
N LEU A 204 11.38 -39.51 28.49
CA LEU A 204 12.60 -39.36 29.28
C LEU A 204 12.36 -39.73 30.75
N VAL A 205 11.32 -39.14 31.36
CA VAL A 205 10.99 -39.39 32.77
C VAL A 205 10.62 -40.86 33.01
N ARG A 206 9.83 -41.47 32.11
CA ARG A 206 9.47 -42.90 32.20
C ARG A 206 10.68 -43.82 32.02
N GLY A 207 11.60 -43.47 31.11
CA GLY A 207 12.82 -44.24 30.85
C GLY A 207 13.78 -44.27 32.05
N ILE A 208 13.90 -43.17 32.78
CA ILE A 208 14.76 -43.06 33.98
C ILE A 208 14.14 -43.74 35.20
N ARG A 209 12.81 -43.63 35.39
CA ARG A 209 12.12 -44.18 36.58
C ARG A 209 12.03 -45.71 36.59
N ARG A 210 11.97 -46.37 35.43
CA ARG A 210 11.88 -47.84 35.35
C ARG A 210 13.08 -48.60 35.96
N PRO A 211 14.35 -48.29 35.62
CA PRO A 211 15.49 -49.02 36.16
C PRO A 211 15.74 -48.79 37.67
N LEU A 212 15.39 -47.61 38.20
CA LEU A 212 15.56 -47.32 39.64
C LEU A 212 14.66 -48.19 40.51
N GLY A 213 13.42 -48.46 40.09
CA GLY A 213 12.51 -49.35 40.83
C GLY A 213 13.00 -50.80 40.87
N THR A 214 13.64 -51.28 39.81
CA THR A 214 14.17 -52.65 39.75
C THR A 214 15.42 -52.81 40.61
N ILE A 215 16.28 -51.78 40.67
CA ILE A 215 17.47 -51.78 41.53
C ILE A 215 17.07 -51.71 43.01
N MET A 216 16.07 -50.87 43.37
CA MET A 216 15.59 -50.80 44.75
C MET A 216 14.93 -52.09 45.23
N GLN A 217 14.20 -52.80 44.36
CA GLN A 217 13.62 -54.11 44.69
C GLN A 217 14.66 -55.24 44.73
N ALA A 218 15.80 -55.10 44.05
CA ALA A 218 16.88 -56.08 44.11
C ALA A 218 17.82 -55.89 45.31
N MET A 219 17.73 -54.75 46.01
CA MET A 219 18.50 -54.46 47.23
C MET A 219 17.72 -54.74 48.53
N THR A 220 16.47 -55.18 48.44
CA THR A 220 15.64 -55.69 49.55
C THR A 220 15.46 -57.18 49.43
#